data_AF-A0A453ELH8-F1
#
_entry.id   AF-A0A453ELH8-F1
#
_cell.length_a   1.000
_cell.length_b   1.000
_cell.length_c   1.000
_cell.angle_alpha   90.00
_cell.angle_beta   90.00
_cell.angle_gamma   90.00
#
_symmetry.space_group_name_H-M   'P 1'
#
loop_
_entity.id
_entity.type
_entity.pdbx_description
1 polymer ?
#
loop_
_entity_poly.entity_id
_entity_poly.type
_entity_poly.pdbx_seq_one_letter_code
_entity_poly.pdbx_strand_id
1 'polypeptide(L)'
;GGNGKSTLHGPIEEIAWKEARQAETLLSDLGIADPLTVRNSPRGIFCTRTLNLRSISVIGYDMDYTLIHYNVMAWEGRAYDYGMANLKSMGFLVDDLEFDPDLVIRGLIMDKVKGNLVKADRFGYIKRVMHGTQMLPTRAVSEIYGRELVDLRKEDTWEFLNTLFSVSEAVMFMQMVDKLDQGLVPAELGPLDYKGLYNAVSKALFRAHVEGQLKREIMAEPERFVEPDPELPLALLDQKEAGKRLLLITNSDYH
;
A
#
# COMPACT_ATOMS: atom_id res chain seq x y z
N GLY A 1 -21.19 -33.60 -8.50
CA GLY A 1 -20.22 -33.91 -9.57
C GLY A 1 -19.87 -32.63 -10.28
N GLY A 2 -18.57 -32.37 -10.46
CA GLY A 2 -18.05 -31.39 -11.42
C GLY A 2 -17.74 -29.99 -10.88
N ASN A 3 -16.54 -29.82 -10.31
CA ASN A 3 -15.84 -28.55 -10.15
C ASN A 3 -15.59 -27.89 -11.52
N GLY A 4 -15.81 -26.57 -11.62
CA GLY A 4 -15.39 -25.76 -12.76
C GLY A 4 -14.85 -24.42 -12.29
N LYS A 5 -13.57 -24.38 -11.90
CA LYS A 5 -12.78 -23.14 -11.78
C LYS A 5 -12.63 -22.56 -13.20
N SER A 6 -13.39 -21.53 -13.55
CA SER A 6 -13.16 -20.74 -14.76
C SER A 6 -12.12 -19.66 -14.46
N THR A 7 -10.85 -19.99 -14.64
CA THR A 7 -9.77 -19.00 -14.77
C THR A 7 -10.02 -18.19 -16.04
N LEU A 8 -10.49 -16.96 -15.89
CA LEU A 8 -10.58 -15.99 -16.98
C LEU A 8 -9.14 -15.55 -17.34
N HIS A 9 -8.50 -16.27 -18.25
CA HIS A 9 -7.33 -15.79 -19.00
C HIS A 9 -7.79 -15.52 -20.42
N GLY A 10 -7.67 -14.27 -20.86
CA GLY A 10 -8.01 -13.89 -22.22
C GLY A 10 -6.99 -14.43 -23.23
N PRO A 11 -7.37 -14.68 -24.50
CA PRO A 11 -6.45 -15.17 -25.53
C PRO A 11 -5.21 -14.28 -25.72
N ILE A 12 -5.35 -12.97 -25.47
CA ILE A 12 -4.26 -11.99 -25.57
C ILE A 12 -3.24 -12.14 -24.43
N GLU A 13 -3.70 -12.41 -23.21
CA GLU A 13 -2.80 -12.64 -22.07
C GLU A 13 -2.02 -13.94 -22.28
N GLU A 14 -2.68 -15.00 -22.76
CA GLU A 14 -2.04 -16.27 -23.05
C GLU A 14 -0.98 -16.16 -24.15
N ILE A 15 -1.25 -15.36 -25.19
CA ILE A 15 -0.27 -15.03 -26.24
C ILE A 15 0.90 -14.24 -25.65
N ALA A 16 0.64 -13.21 -24.86
CA ALA A 16 1.70 -12.38 -24.25
C ALA A 16 2.61 -13.20 -23.31
N TRP A 17 2.04 -14.10 -22.52
CA TRP A 17 2.80 -15.03 -21.67
C TRP A 17 3.66 -15.99 -22.49
N LYS A 18 3.14 -16.50 -23.60
CA LYS A 18 3.85 -17.42 -24.48
C LYS A 18 5.01 -16.73 -25.21
N GLU A 19 4.79 -15.50 -25.67
CA GLU A 19 5.83 -14.65 -26.28
C GLU A 19 6.90 -14.26 -25.26
N ALA A 20 6.52 -13.88 -24.04
CA ALA A 20 7.46 -13.57 -22.97
C ALA A 20 8.38 -14.77 -22.64
N ARG A 21 7.79 -15.98 -22.53
CA ARG A 21 8.54 -17.21 -22.25
C ARG A 21 9.45 -17.63 -23.40
N GLN A 22 9.04 -17.39 -24.65
CA GLN A 22 9.89 -17.61 -25.82
C GLN A 22 11.05 -16.62 -25.85
N ALA A 23 10.82 -15.35 -25.52
CA ALA A 23 11.87 -14.34 -25.43
C ALA A 23 12.90 -14.66 -24.33
N GLU A 24 12.45 -15.11 -23.14
CA GLU A 24 13.33 -15.58 -22.06
C GLU A 24 14.20 -16.76 -22.49
N THR A 25 13.62 -17.74 -23.19
CA THR A 25 14.36 -18.91 -23.69
C THR A 25 15.44 -18.49 -24.70
N LEU A 26 15.09 -17.57 -25.61
CA LEU A 26 16.00 -17.08 -26.65
C LEU A 26 17.16 -16.24 -26.08
N LEU A 27 16.91 -15.47 -25.02
CA LEU A 27 17.94 -14.72 -24.29
C LEU A 27 18.93 -15.66 -23.58
N SER A 28 18.41 -16.73 -22.95
CA SER A 28 19.22 -17.77 -22.33
C SER A 28 20.13 -18.49 -23.34
N ASP A 29 19.59 -18.88 -24.49
CA ASP A 29 20.34 -19.58 -25.55
C ASP A 29 21.45 -18.72 -26.16
N LEU A 30 21.27 -17.40 -26.18
CA LEU A 30 22.26 -16.43 -26.67
C LEU A 30 23.33 -16.04 -25.63
N GLY A 31 23.26 -16.58 -24.40
CA GLY A 31 24.18 -16.23 -23.31
C GLY A 31 24.10 -14.76 -22.88
N ILE A 32 23.02 -14.07 -23.23
CA ILE A 32 22.77 -12.69 -22.80
C ILE A 32 22.26 -12.78 -21.37
N ALA A 33 23.03 -12.26 -20.41
CA ALA A 33 22.59 -12.16 -19.03
C ALA A 33 21.23 -11.45 -18.99
N ASP A 34 20.24 -12.09 -18.39
CA ASP A 34 18.89 -11.57 -18.26
C ASP A 34 18.95 -10.16 -17.63
N PRO A 35 18.38 -9.11 -18.25
CA PRO A 35 18.26 -7.80 -17.64
C PRO A 35 17.62 -7.85 -16.24
N LEU A 36 16.86 -8.90 -15.91
CA LEU A 36 16.28 -9.15 -14.60
C LEU A 36 17.33 -9.60 -13.56
N THR A 37 18.44 -10.26 -13.92
CA THR A 37 19.45 -10.66 -12.92
C THR A 37 20.18 -9.46 -12.31
N VAL A 38 20.30 -8.35 -13.06
CA VAL A 38 20.78 -7.07 -12.52
C VAL A 38 19.69 -6.34 -11.72
N ARG A 39 18.41 -6.51 -12.10
CA ARG A 39 17.25 -5.96 -11.37
C ARG A 39 16.90 -6.73 -10.10
N ASN A 40 17.39 -7.96 -9.95
CA ASN A 40 17.14 -8.83 -8.80
C ASN A 40 18.35 -8.90 -7.85
N SER A 41 19.28 -7.94 -7.90
CA SER A 41 20.30 -7.84 -6.86
C SER A 41 19.64 -7.33 -5.57
N PRO A 42 19.55 -8.14 -4.50
CA PRO A 42 18.95 -7.70 -3.24
C PRO A 42 19.76 -6.55 -2.59
N ARG A 43 21.00 -6.32 -3.04
CA ARG A 43 21.87 -5.21 -2.60
C ARG A 43 22.12 -4.17 -3.69
N GLY A 44 21.36 -4.21 -4.79
CA GLY A 44 21.52 -3.30 -5.91
C GLY A 44 21.03 -1.89 -5.58
N ILE A 45 21.84 -0.87 -5.89
CA ILE A 45 21.40 0.53 -5.83
C ILE A 45 20.97 0.95 -7.24
N PHE A 46 19.67 1.21 -7.42
CA PHE A 46 19.11 1.62 -8.71
C PHE A 46 19.20 3.13 -8.91
N CYS A 47 19.86 3.56 -9.99
CA CYS A 47 20.07 4.96 -10.30
C CYS A 47 19.12 5.43 -11.40
N THR A 48 18.23 6.38 -11.10
CA THR A 48 17.43 7.07 -12.12
C THR A 48 18.16 8.28 -12.72
N ARG A 49 19.15 8.82 -12.00
CA ARG A 49 20.02 9.94 -12.40
C ARG A 49 21.42 9.70 -11.84
N THR A 50 22.43 10.25 -12.51
CA THR A 50 23.80 10.23 -12.01
C THR A 50 23.90 11.01 -10.70
N LEU A 51 24.44 10.39 -9.66
CA LEU A 51 24.69 11.01 -8.37
C LEU A 51 26.13 10.71 -7.94
N ASN A 52 26.92 11.76 -7.69
CA ASN A 52 28.26 11.61 -7.15
C ASN A 52 28.22 11.64 -5.61
N LEU A 53 28.28 10.48 -4.95
CA LEU A 53 28.27 10.42 -3.49
C LEU A 53 29.45 11.14 -2.83
N ARG A 54 30.57 11.37 -3.55
CA ARG A 54 31.70 12.15 -3.02
C ARG A 54 31.32 13.62 -2.78
N SER A 55 30.48 14.22 -3.64
CA SER A 55 30.08 15.62 -3.49
C SER A 55 29.00 15.85 -2.43
N ILE A 56 28.38 14.79 -1.92
CA ILE A 56 27.38 14.87 -0.85
C ILE A 56 28.09 15.09 0.48
N SER A 57 27.72 16.14 1.23
CA SER A 57 28.28 16.42 2.56
C SER A 57 27.35 16.02 3.70
N VAL A 58 26.07 15.84 3.39
CA VAL A 58 25.01 15.59 4.36
C VAL A 58 24.05 14.55 3.80
N ILE A 59 23.67 13.57 4.62
CA ILE A 59 22.65 12.56 4.31
C ILE A 59 21.55 12.69 5.35
N GLY A 60 20.34 12.99 4.89
CA GLY A 60 19.14 13.03 5.72
C GLY A 60 18.40 11.70 5.61
N TYR A 61 17.97 11.18 6.74
CA TYR A 61 17.19 9.96 6.86
C TYR A 61 15.80 10.28 7.37
N ASP A 62 14.78 9.67 6.77
CA ASP A 62 13.51 9.44 7.44
C ASP A 62 13.68 8.26 8.41
N MET A 63 12.80 8.15 9.41
CA MET A 63 12.82 7.05 10.38
C MET A 63 11.97 5.89 9.90
N ASP A 64 10.67 6.14 9.76
CA ASP A 64 9.65 5.12 9.55
C ASP A 64 9.72 4.58 8.13
N TYR A 65 9.80 3.25 7.97
CA TYR A 65 10.01 2.56 6.69
C TYR A 65 11.31 2.93 5.94
N THR A 66 12.25 3.64 6.59
CA THR A 66 13.55 3.98 5.99
C THR A 66 14.72 3.47 6.83
N LEU A 67 14.80 3.89 8.09
CA LEU A 67 15.75 3.30 9.05
C LEU A 67 15.11 2.15 9.81
N ILE A 68 13.84 2.27 10.14
CA ILE A 68 13.09 1.27 10.89
C ILE A 68 12.15 0.57 9.92
N HIS A 69 12.36 -0.73 9.72
CA HIS A 69 11.45 -1.57 8.97
C HIS A 69 10.44 -2.19 9.92
N TYR A 70 9.16 -2.00 9.64
CA TYR A 70 8.09 -2.58 10.44
C TYR A 70 7.62 -3.89 9.79
N ASN A 71 7.34 -4.89 10.63
CA ASN A 71 6.60 -6.07 10.22
C ASN A 71 5.17 -5.64 9.86
N VAL A 72 4.92 -5.51 8.56
CA VAL A 72 3.66 -5.00 8.00
C VAL A 72 2.47 -5.81 8.48
N MET A 73 2.60 -7.14 8.57
CA MET A 73 1.53 -8.03 9.06
C MET A 73 1.17 -7.73 10.51
N ALA A 74 2.18 -7.63 11.38
CA ALA A 74 1.96 -7.33 12.78
C ALA A 74 1.43 -5.90 12.98
N TRP A 75 1.93 -4.95 12.20
CA TRP A 75 1.58 -3.54 12.34
C TRP A 75 0.20 -3.21 11.77
N GLU A 76 -0.01 -3.44 10.48
CA GLU A 76 -1.25 -3.09 9.78
C GLU A 76 -2.39 -4.03 10.21
N GLY A 77 -2.11 -5.29 10.55
CA GLY A 77 -3.12 -6.19 11.13
C GLY A 77 -3.65 -5.67 12.47
N ARG A 78 -2.77 -5.18 13.35
CA ARG A 78 -3.20 -4.61 14.64
C ARG A 78 -3.94 -3.29 14.48
N ALA A 79 -3.48 -2.42 13.58
CA ALA A 79 -4.21 -1.19 13.26
C ALA A 79 -5.62 -1.49 12.70
N TYR A 80 -5.74 -2.52 11.86
CA TYR A 80 -7.01 -3.00 11.33
C TYR A 80 -7.93 -3.49 12.45
N ASP A 81 -7.45 -4.34 13.37
CA ASP A 81 -8.23 -4.84 14.52
C ASP A 81 -8.81 -3.68 15.34
N TYR A 82 -7.96 -2.68 15.65
CA TYR A 82 -8.37 -1.49 16.38
C TYR A 82 -9.42 -0.68 15.63
N GLY A 83 -9.21 -0.49 14.32
CA GLY A 83 -10.14 0.19 13.44
C GLY A 83 -11.50 -0.51 13.40
N MET A 84 -11.53 -1.83 13.25
CA MET A 84 -12.77 -2.62 13.21
C MET A 84 -13.49 -2.60 14.57
N ALA A 85 -12.78 -2.71 15.69
CA ALA A 85 -13.38 -2.56 17.01
C ALA A 85 -14.02 -1.17 17.20
N ASN A 86 -13.36 -0.11 16.70
CA ASN A 86 -13.90 1.25 16.73
C ASN A 86 -15.12 1.42 15.82
N LEU A 87 -15.10 0.89 14.60
CA LEU A 87 -16.26 0.88 13.70
C LEU A 87 -17.44 0.13 14.31
N LYS A 88 -17.19 -1.02 14.94
CA LYS A 88 -18.21 -1.75 15.69
C LYS A 88 -18.82 -0.91 16.81
N SER A 89 -18.00 -0.18 17.57
CA SER A 89 -18.47 0.76 18.60
C SER A 89 -19.32 1.91 18.06
N MET A 90 -19.14 2.25 16.78
CA MET A 90 -19.93 3.25 16.07
C MET A 90 -21.24 2.69 15.51
N GLY A 91 -21.46 1.37 15.58
CA GLY A 91 -22.68 0.70 15.12
C GLY A 91 -22.54 -0.05 13.80
N PHE A 92 -21.35 -0.10 13.19
CA PHE A 92 -21.15 -0.87 11.95
C PHE A 92 -21.07 -2.38 12.21
N LEU A 93 -21.56 -3.18 11.26
CA LEU A 93 -21.50 -4.64 11.29
C LEU A 93 -20.23 -5.12 10.58
N VAL A 94 -19.20 -5.44 11.37
CA VAL A 94 -17.84 -5.76 10.87
C VAL A 94 -17.28 -7.08 11.42
N ASP A 95 -18.08 -7.87 12.15
CA ASP A 95 -17.63 -9.09 12.83
C ASP A 95 -17.21 -10.22 11.88
N ASP A 96 -17.63 -10.17 10.62
CA ASP A 96 -17.32 -11.13 9.58
C ASP A 96 -16.14 -10.71 8.68
N LEU A 97 -15.53 -9.55 8.96
CA LEU A 97 -14.41 -9.02 8.18
C LEU A 97 -13.08 -9.39 8.85
N GLU A 98 -12.11 -9.79 8.03
CA GLU A 98 -10.74 -10.11 8.44
C GLU A 98 -9.73 -9.30 7.62
N PHE A 99 -8.56 -9.03 8.21
CA PHE A 99 -7.48 -8.34 7.51
C PHE A 99 -6.86 -9.26 6.44
N ASP A 100 -6.98 -8.85 5.18
CA ASP A 100 -6.27 -9.47 4.05
C ASP A 100 -5.07 -8.59 3.66
N PRO A 101 -3.83 -9.01 3.96
CA PRO A 101 -2.63 -8.23 3.65
C PRO A 101 -2.29 -8.18 2.15
N ASP A 102 -2.83 -9.11 1.35
CA ASP A 102 -2.53 -9.21 -0.07
C ASP A 102 -3.52 -8.39 -0.92
N LEU A 103 -4.61 -7.90 -0.31
CA LEU A 103 -5.63 -7.10 -1.00
C LEU A 103 -5.11 -5.74 -1.45
N VAL A 104 -4.29 -5.08 -0.62
CA VAL A 104 -3.82 -3.72 -0.84
C VAL A 104 -2.31 -3.63 -0.69
N ILE A 105 -1.67 -2.91 -1.61
CA ILE A 105 -0.25 -2.55 -1.51
C ILE A 105 -0.09 -1.05 -1.34
N ARG A 106 1.03 -0.63 -0.73
CA ARG A 106 1.41 0.78 -0.64
C ARG A 106 1.54 1.41 -2.03
N GLY A 107 1.20 2.69 -2.13
CA GLY A 107 1.32 3.46 -3.37
C GLY A 107 0.12 3.35 -4.32
N LEU A 108 -0.97 2.68 -3.93
CA LEU A 108 -2.26 2.84 -4.60
C LEU A 108 -2.94 4.15 -4.11
N ILE A 109 -4.06 4.51 -4.75
CA ILE A 109 -4.80 5.74 -4.45
C ILE A 109 -6.26 5.37 -4.21
N MET A 110 -6.89 5.86 -3.14
CA MET A 110 -8.34 5.71 -2.95
C MET A 110 -9.09 6.86 -3.63
N ASP A 111 -10.15 6.54 -4.36
CA ASP A 111 -11.19 7.46 -4.81
C ASP A 111 -12.34 7.43 -3.79
N LYS A 112 -12.35 8.44 -2.92
CA LYS A 112 -13.34 8.58 -1.83
C LYS A 112 -14.75 8.85 -2.34
N VAL A 113 -14.87 9.37 -3.56
CA VAL A 113 -16.16 9.73 -4.16
C VAL A 113 -16.81 8.52 -4.83
N LYS A 114 -16.00 7.63 -5.41
CA LYS A 114 -16.50 6.46 -6.16
C LYS A 114 -16.32 5.12 -5.45
N GLY A 115 -15.75 5.11 -4.24
CA GLY A 115 -15.55 3.87 -3.47
C GLY A 115 -14.53 2.92 -4.11
N ASN A 116 -13.51 3.47 -4.77
CA ASN A 116 -12.57 2.70 -5.57
C ASN A 116 -11.14 2.78 -5.03
N LEU A 117 -10.37 1.73 -5.26
CA LEU A 117 -8.92 1.72 -5.13
C LEU A 117 -8.30 1.69 -6.53
N VAL A 118 -7.48 2.69 -6.85
CA VAL A 118 -6.93 2.88 -8.19
C VAL A 118 -5.42 2.76 -8.22
N LYS A 119 -4.92 2.17 -9.30
CA LYS A 119 -3.50 2.19 -9.68
C LYS A 119 -3.33 3.11 -10.88
N ALA A 120 -2.62 4.22 -10.68
CA ALA A 120 -2.30 5.16 -11.73
C ALA A 120 -0.86 5.00 -12.24
N ASP A 121 -0.60 5.45 -13.47
CA ASP A 121 0.76 5.64 -13.96
C ASP A 121 1.37 6.97 -13.48
N ARG A 122 2.63 7.21 -13.85
CA ARG A 122 3.37 8.43 -13.47
C ARG A 122 2.77 9.75 -13.96
N PHE A 123 1.79 9.71 -14.87
CA PHE A 123 1.10 10.87 -15.41
C PHE A 123 -0.33 10.98 -14.84
N GLY A 124 -0.71 10.10 -13.92
CA GLY A 124 -2.03 10.08 -13.29
C GLY A 124 -3.08 9.29 -14.06
N TYR A 125 -2.75 8.63 -15.17
CA TYR A 125 -3.73 7.81 -15.89
C TYR A 125 -4.03 6.54 -15.11
N ILE A 126 -5.31 6.32 -14.84
CA ILE A 126 -5.81 5.14 -14.14
C ILE A 126 -5.66 3.91 -15.05
N LYS A 127 -4.99 2.88 -14.55
CA LYS A 127 -4.70 1.63 -15.29
C LYS A 127 -5.49 0.45 -14.76
N ARG A 128 -5.64 0.36 -13.44
CA ARG A 128 -6.39 -0.70 -12.77
C ARG A 128 -7.22 -0.10 -11.66
N VAL A 129 -8.39 -0.69 -11.44
CA VAL A 129 -9.33 -0.25 -10.42
C VAL A 129 -9.93 -1.47 -9.75
N MET A 130 -10.08 -1.37 -8.44
CA MET A 130 -10.89 -2.25 -7.62
C MET A 130 -12.04 -1.42 -7.05
N HIS A 131 -13.27 -1.90 -7.12
CA HIS A 131 -14.42 -1.34 -6.42
C HIS A 131 -14.74 -2.24 -5.23
N GLY A 132 -14.73 -1.68 -4.02
CA GLY A 132 -14.65 -2.49 -2.82
C GLY A 132 -13.52 -3.51 -2.91
N THR A 133 -13.79 -4.80 -2.74
CA THR A 133 -12.77 -5.87 -2.89
C THR A 133 -12.69 -6.48 -4.29
N GLN A 134 -13.46 -5.96 -5.26
CA GLN A 134 -13.64 -6.59 -6.57
C GLN A 134 -12.91 -5.83 -7.68
N MET A 135 -12.07 -6.54 -8.43
CA MET A 135 -11.37 -5.95 -9.59
C MET A 135 -12.33 -5.61 -10.72
N LEU A 136 -12.26 -4.37 -11.21
CA LEU A 136 -13.08 -3.93 -12.33
C LEU A 136 -12.46 -4.34 -13.68
N PRO A 137 -13.26 -4.78 -14.66
CA PRO A 137 -12.77 -5.01 -16.01
C PRO A 137 -12.40 -3.68 -16.68
N THR A 138 -11.40 -3.71 -17.58
CA THR A 138 -10.88 -2.52 -18.27
C THR A 138 -11.96 -1.66 -18.94
N ARG A 139 -13.01 -2.30 -19.45
CA ARG A 139 -14.16 -1.60 -20.02
C ARG A 139 -14.89 -0.74 -18.98
N ALA A 140 -15.21 -1.30 -17.81
CA ALA A 140 -15.86 -0.56 -16.72
C ALA A 140 -14.96 0.57 -16.22
N VAL A 141 -13.65 0.35 -16.11
CA VAL A 141 -12.68 1.42 -15.77
C VAL A 141 -12.76 2.58 -16.76
N SER A 142 -12.83 2.26 -18.06
CA SER A 142 -12.92 3.27 -19.12
C SER A 142 -14.26 4.01 -19.11
N GLU A 143 -15.35 3.33 -18.75
CA GLU A 143 -16.69 3.93 -18.62
C GLU A 143 -16.79 4.83 -17.38
N ILE A 144 -16.19 4.44 -16.25
CA ILE A 144 -16.21 5.20 -15.00
C ILE A 144 -15.30 6.42 -15.06
N TYR A 145 -14.05 6.24 -15.52
CA TYR A 145 -13.03 7.27 -15.44
C TYR A 145 -12.75 7.97 -16.78
N GLY A 146 -12.92 7.29 -17.91
CA GLY A 146 -12.63 7.85 -19.23
C GLY A 146 -11.22 8.45 -19.33
N ARG A 147 -11.13 9.79 -19.31
CA ARG A 147 -9.87 10.55 -19.34
C ARG A 147 -9.56 11.28 -18.02
N GLU A 148 -10.32 10.99 -16.97
CA GLU A 148 -10.04 11.49 -15.62
C GLU A 148 -8.65 11.02 -15.18
N LEU A 149 -7.91 11.96 -14.60
CA LEU A 149 -6.58 11.71 -14.06
C LEU A 149 -6.66 11.81 -12.54
N VAL A 150 -5.86 10.98 -11.87
CA VAL A 150 -5.59 11.16 -10.45
C VAL A 150 -4.88 12.51 -10.27
N ASP A 151 -5.49 13.38 -9.47
CA ASP A 151 -4.92 14.67 -9.09
C ASP A 151 -4.85 14.76 -7.57
N LEU A 152 -3.70 14.40 -7.01
CA LEU A 152 -3.48 14.33 -5.55
C LEU A 152 -3.62 15.69 -4.84
N ARG A 153 -3.71 16.80 -5.58
CA ARG A 153 -4.04 18.11 -4.99
C ARG A 153 -5.52 18.22 -4.61
N LYS A 154 -6.36 17.33 -5.14
CA LYS A 154 -7.79 17.22 -4.80
C LYS A 154 -7.95 16.18 -3.70
N GLU A 155 -7.44 16.51 -2.53
CA GLU A 155 -7.49 15.67 -1.33
C GLU A 155 -8.93 15.30 -0.94
N ASP A 156 -9.93 16.09 -1.35
CA ASP A 156 -11.35 15.76 -1.15
C ASP A 156 -11.83 14.52 -1.90
N THR A 157 -11.09 14.09 -2.94
CA THR A 157 -11.43 12.96 -3.81
C THR A 157 -10.38 11.86 -3.69
N TRP A 158 -9.10 12.22 -3.77
CA TRP A 158 -8.01 11.27 -3.87
C TRP A 158 -7.22 11.20 -2.59
N GLU A 159 -6.99 9.98 -2.10
CA GLU A 159 -6.11 9.72 -0.95
C GLU A 159 -4.95 8.83 -1.39
N PHE A 160 -3.71 9.26 -1.16
CA PHE A 160 -2.53 8.47 -1.53
C PHE A 160 -2.05 7.62 -0.37
N LEU A 161 -1.85 6.33 -0.61
CA LEU A 161 -1.43 5.37 0.42
C LEU A 161 0.07 5.48 0.68
N ASN A 162 0.48 6.47 1.45
CA ASN A 162 1.88 6.77 1.73
C ASN A 162 2.27 6.73 3.21
N THR A 163 1.32 6.59 4.15
CA THR A 163 1.58 6.59 5.59
C THR A 163 1.63 5.19 6.20
N LEU A 164 2.13 5.10 7.43
CA LEU A 164 1.80 4.01 8.35
C LEU A 164 0.26 3.99 8.49
N PHE A 165 -0.38 2.82 8.45
CA PHE A 165 -1.86 2.62 8.48
C PHE A 165 -2.60 2.79 7.15
N SER A 166 -1.96 3.33 6.11
CA SER A 166 -2.64 3.50 4.82
C SER A 166 -3.20 2.18 4.30
N VAL A 167 -2.48 1.06 4.48
CA VAL A 167 -2.92 -0.25 3.99
C VAL A 167 -4.13 -0.73 4.78
N SER A 168 -4.09 -0.68 6.12
CA SER A 168 -5.24 -1.00 6.97
C SER A 168 -6.45 -0.15 6.63
N GLU A 169 -6.29 1.16 6.49
CA GLU A 169 -7.37 2.10 6.16
C GLU A 169 -8.02 1.75 4.81
N ALA A 170 -7.22 1.46 3.80
CA ALA A 170 -7.71 1.04 2.50
C ALA A 170 -8.42 -0.30 2.53
N VAL A 171 -7.88 -1.31 3.22
CA VAL A 171 -8.52 -2.63 3.36
C VAL A 171 -9.88 -2.46 4.04
N MET A 172 -9.92 -1.72 5.16
CA MET A 172 -11.16 -1.40 5.87
C MET A 172 -12.15 -0.68 4.94
N PHE A 173 -11.71 0.38 4.26
CA PHE A 173 -12.58 1.16 3.38
C PHE A 173 -13.14 0.32 2.24
N MET A 174 -12.32 -0.51 1.59
CA MET A 174 -12.76 -1.39 0.51
C MET A 174 -13.77 -2.44 0.95
N GLN A 175 -13.55 -3.09 2.10
CA GLN A 175 -14.54 -4.03 2.66
C GLN A 175 -15.84 -3.32 3.07
N MET A 176 -15.74 -2.10 3.58
CA MET A 176 -16.91 -1.32 3.95
C MET A 176 -17.69 -0.84 2.71
N VAL A 177 -17.03 -0.57 1.58
CA VAL A 177 -17.69 -0.31 0.30
C VAL A 177 -18.53 -1.52 -0.12
N ASP A 178 -17.99 -2.75 -0.02
CA ASP A 178 -18.76 -3.96 -0.33
C ASP A 178 -20.02 -4.08 0.57
N LYS A 179 -19.88 -3.79 1.87
CA LYS A 179 -21.01 -3.79 2.81
C LYS A 179 -22.06 -2.74 2.44
N LEU A 180 -21.64 -1.55 2.05
CA LEU A 180 -22.54 -0.48 1.65
C LEU A 180 -23.32 -0.86 0.40
N ASP A 181 -22.65 -1.39 -0.62
CA ASP A 181 -23.27 -1.84 -1.88
C ASP A 181 -24.23 -3.00 -1.67
N GLN A 182 -23.96 -3.88 -0.71
CA GLN A 182 -24.85 -4.97 -0.32
C GLN A 182 -26.04 -4.51 0.57
N GLY A 183 -26.10 -3.24 0.94
CA GLY A 183 -27.14 -2.70 1.83
C GLY A 183 -27.01 -3.20 3.28
N LEU A 184 -25.81 -3.59 3.70
CA LEU A 184 -25.53 -4.14 5.03
C LEU A 184 -25.07 -3.07 6.04
N VAL A 185 -24.98 -1.81 5.63
CA VAL A 185 -24.72 -0.68 6.53
C VAL A 185 -26.03 -0.30 7.25
N PRO A 186 -26.07 -0.32 8.60
CA PRO A 186 -27.28 -0.02 9.35
C PRO A 186 -27.86 1.37 9.06
N ALA A 187 -29.18 1.44 8.86
CA ALA A 187 -29.89 2.67 8.51
C ALA A 187 -29.85 3.73 9.61
N GLU A 188 -29.63 3.31 10.87
CA GLU A 188 -29.49 4.18 12.04
C GLU A 188 -28.25 5.09 11.97
N LEU A 189 -27.26 4.72 11.15
CA LEU A 189 -26.07 5.53 10.88
C LEU A 189 -26.35 6.68 9.89
N GLY A 190 -27.54 6.70 9.30
CA GLY A 190 -27.96 7.68 8.30
C GLY A 190 -27.55 7.30 6.88
N PRO A 191 -27.92 8.12 5.88
CA PRO A 191 -27.51 7.91 4.49
C PRO A 191 -26.00 8.15 4.38
N LEU A 192 -25.24 7.08 4.25
CA LEU A 192 -23.79 7.11 4.01
C LEU A 192 -23.51 6.96 2.52
N ASP A 193 -22.80 7.93 1.95
CA ASP A 193 -22.11 7.76 0.68
C ASP A 193 -20.68 7.24 0.93
N TYR A 194 -19.95 6.93 -0.14
CA TYR A 194 -18.57 6.43 -0.03
C TYR A 194 -17.65 7.40 0.70
N LYS A 195 -17.86 8.72 0.55
CA LYS A 195 -17.04 9.74 1.24
C LYS A 195 -17.34 9.77 2.73
N GLY A 196 -18.61 9.68 3.12
CA GLY A 196 -19.03 9.54 4.51
C GLY A 196 -18.48 8.25 5.14
N LEU A 197 -18.47 7.16 4.38
CA LEU A 197 -17.90 5.88 4.82
C LEU A 197 -16.39 5.98 5.01
N TYR A 198 -15.67 6.59 4.07
CA TYR A 198 -14.24 6.88 4.22
C TYR A 198 -13.98 7.68 5.50
N ASN A 199 -14.75 8.75 5.76
CA ASN A 199 -14.60 9.56 6.96
C ASN A 199 -14.84 8.76 8.25
N ALA A 200 -15.79 7.80 8.24
CA ALA A 200 -16.03 6.92 9.38
C ALA A 200 -14.85 5.98 9.63
N VAL A 201 -14.30 5.37 8.57
CA VAL A 201 -13.11 4.51 8.63
C VAL A 201 -11.90 5.30 9.13
N SER A 202 -11.64 6.46 8.52
CA SER A 202 -10.54 7.34 8.89
C SER A 202 -10.66 7.79 10.34
N LYS A 203 -11.86 8.14 10.81
CA LYS A 203 -12.11 8.46 12.22
C LYS A 203 -11.91 7.26 13.14
N ALA A 204 -12.22 6.05 12.70
CA ALA A 204 -12.02 4.84 13.50
C ALA A 204 -10.53 4.52 13.70
N LEU A 205 -9.68 4.82 12.72
CA LEU A 205 -8.22 4.69 12.82
C LEU A 205 -7.55 5.89 13.49
N PHE A 206 -8.03 7.11 13.22
CA PHE A 206 -7.42 8.36 13.69
C PHE A 206 -7.93 8.84 15.06
N ARG A 207 -8.75 8.05 15.77
CA ARG A 207 -8.87 8.30 17.22
C ARG A 207 -7.46 8.21 17.78
N ALA A 208 -6.89 9.32 18.26
CA ALA A 208 -5.53 9.41 18.85
C ALA A 208 -5.20 8.31 19.88
N HIS A 209 -6.22 7.60 20.34
CA HIS A 209 -6.12 6.36 21.09
C HIS A 209 -5.47 5.21 20.31
N VAL A 210 -5.76 4.98 19.03
CA VAL A 210 -5.20 3.87 18.24
C VAL A 210 -3.71 4.07 18.02
N GLU A 211 -3.30 5.23 17.51
CA GLU A 211 -1.87 5.53 17.32
C GLU A 211 -1.11 5.45 18.65
N GLY A 212 -1.65 6.03 19.73
CA GLY A 212 -1.02 5.98 21.04
C GLY A 212 -1.06 4.60 21.73
N GLN A 213 -2.09 3.78 21.50
CA GLN A 213 -2.16 2.40 22.00
C GLN A 213 -1.21 1.50 21.23
N LEU A 214 -1.21 1.63 19.90
CA LEU A 214 -0.33 0.86 19.05
C LEU A 214 1.13 1.19 19.38
N LYS A 215 1.51 2.49 19.41
CA LYS A 215 2.85 2.92 19.84
C LYS A 215 3.25 2.30 21.18
N ARG A 216 2.33 2.25 22.16
CA ARG A 216 2.59 1.59 23.45
C ARG A 216 2.79 0.07 23.34
N GLU A 217 2.03 -0.63 22.52
CA GLU A 217 2.23 -2.07 22.27
C GLU A 217 3.57 -2.35 21.59
N ILE A 218 3.94 -1.53 20.60
CA ILE A 218 5.22 -1.65 19.90
C ILE A 218 6.37 -1.42 20.87
N MET A 219 6.27 -0.39 21.72
CA MET A 219 7.30 -0.12 22.72
C MET A 219 7.40 -1.21 23.79
N ALA A 220 6.30 -1.94 24.05
CA ALA A 220 6.30 -3.07 24.98
C ALA A 220 6.95 -4.33 24.37
N GLU A 221 6.75 -4.58 23.07
CA GLU A 221 7.24 -5.78 22.37
C GLU A 221 7.83 -5.45 20.97
N PRO A 222 8.92 -4.65 20.90
CA PRO A 222 9.41 -4.11 19.63
C PRO A 222 9.84 -5.19 18.64
N GLU A 223 10.38 -6.32 19.13
CA GLU A 223 10.82 -7.46 18.32
C GLU A 223 9.72 -8.09 17.46
N ARG A 224 8.45 -7.90 17.85
CA ARG A 224 7.29 -8.39 17.10
C ARG A 224 6.92 -7.47 15.94
N PHE A 225 7.19 -6.18 16.07
CA PHE A 225 6.71 -5.13 15.16
C PHE A 225 7.81 -4.53 14.30
N VAL A 226 9.07 -4.64 14.72
CA VAL A 226 10.23 -4.08 14.03
C VAL A 226 11.11 -5.22 13.56
N GLU A 227 11.50 -5.16 12.29
CA GLU A 227 12.47 -6.07 11.69
C GLU A 227 13.87 -5.48 11.90
N PRO A 228 14.69 -6.08 12.78
CA PRO A 228 16.03 -5.55 13.03
C PRO A 228 16.93 -5.78 11.81
N ASP A 229 17.56 -4.71 11.33
CA ASP A 229 18.63 -4.78 10.35
C ASP A 229 20.00 -4.67 11.05
N PRO A 230 20.76 -5.77 11.19
CA PRO A 230 22.07 -5.75 11.82
C PRO A 230 23.13 -5.00 11.01
N GLU A 231 22.93 -4.79 9.70
CA GLU A 231 23.86 -4.06 8.83
C GLU A 231 23.60 -2.55 8.84
N LEU A 232 22.40 -2.10 9.23
CA LEU A 232 22.04 -0.68 9.26
C LEU A 232 23.01 0.17 10.11
N PRO A 233 23.36 -0.20 11.36
CA PRO A 233 24.32 0.57 12.14
C PRO A 233 25.69 0.67 11.46
N LEU A 234 26.12 -0.41 10.79
CA LEU A 234 27.40 -0.43 10.05
C LEU A 234 27.35 0.53 8.86
N ALA A 235 26.26 0.53 8.09
CA ALA A 235 26.09 1.44 6.96
C ALA A 235 26.10 2.92 7.40
N LEU A 236 25.49 3.25 8.54
CA LEU A 236 25.53 4.61 9.10
C LEU A 236 26.94 4.99 9.58
N LEU A 237 27.67 4.05 10.20
CA LEU A 237 29.05 4.27 10.61
C LEU A 237 29.97 4.48 9.41
N ASP A 238 29.88 3.65 8.37
CA ASP A 238 30.66 3.79 7.12
C ASP A 238 30.47 5.18 6.49
N GLN A 239 29.23 5.68 6.47
CA GLN A 239 28.96 7.03 5.95
C GLN A 239 29.57 8.12 6.81
N LYS A 240 29.50 7.98 8.14
CA LYS A 240 30.12 8.92 9.07
C LYS A 240 31.64 8.93 8.91
N GLU A 241 32.27 7.76 8.77
CA GLU A 241 33.70 7.61 8.52
C GLU A 241 34.13 8.17 7.15
N ALA A 242 33.26 8.07 6.15
CA ALA A 242 33.44 8.73 4.85
C ALA A 242 33.26 10.26 4.89
N GLY A 243 33.15 10.86 6.08
CA GLY A 243 33.06 12.31 6.30
C GLY A 243 31.67 12.90 6.04
N LYS A 244 30.62 12.07 6.01
CA LYS A 244 29.23 12.55 5.85
C LYS A 244 28.66 12.97 7.20
N ARG A 245 27.89 14.06 7.21
CA ARG A 245 27.03 14.42 8.35
C ARG A 245 25.68 13.74 8.17
N LEU A 246 25.19 13.07 9.21
CA LEU A 246 23.90 12.38 9.18
C LEU A 246 22.86 13.20 9.94
N LEU A 247 21.65 13.31 9.39
CA LEU A 247 20.50 13.91 10.07
C LEU A 247 19.33 12.94 10.06
N LEU A 248 18.56 12.93 11.14
CA LEU A 248 17.25 12.29 11.20
C LEU A 248 16.17 13.36 11.04
N ILE A 249 15.22 13.12 10.16
CA ILE A 249 14.08 13.99 9.86
C ILE A 249 12.85 13.09 9.84
N THR A 250 12.08 13.09 10.92
CA THR A 250 10.91 12.23 11.09
C THR A 250 9.67 13.03 11.49
N ASN A 251 8.50 12.54 11.10
CA ASN A 251 7.20 13.03 11.55
C ASN A 251 6.79 12.44 12.91
N SER A 252 7.54 11.47 13.43
CA SER A 252 7.31 10.89 14.75
C SER A 252 7.75 11.85 15.85
N ASP A 253 7.02 11.84 16.97
CA ASP A 253 7.39 12.59 18.17
C ASP A 253 8.71 12.09 18.76
N TYR A 254 9.40 12.96 19.52
CA TYR A 254 10.68 12.62 20.16
C TYR A 254 10.54 11.66 21.35
N HIS A 255 9.32 11.46 21.87
CA HIS A 255 9.03 10.78 23.12
C HIS A 255 8.28 9.46 22.93
#